data_AF-A0AAJ1P7H2-F1
#
_entry.id   AF-A0AAJ1P7H2-F1
#
_cell.length_a   1.000
_cell.length_b   1.000
_cell.length_c   1.000
_cell.angle_alpha   90.00
_cell.angle_beta   90.00
_cell.angle_gamma   90.00
#
_symmetry.space_group_name_H-M   'P 1'
#
loop_
_entity.id
_entity.type
_entity.pdbx_description
1 polymer ?
#
loop_
_entity_poly.entity_id
_entity_poly.type
_entity_poly.pdbx_seq_one_letter_code
_entity_poly.pdbx_strand_id
1 'polypeptide(L)'
;MNQDPILQKAMNNWERMSQDSSFRQAYEAREKALMDEAAKFAHARNEGKKEGIQEGVQQGKIQMIKGMHELGVPLETIAKASKLGIGEVKRILEQK
;
A
#
# COMPACT_ATOMS: atom_id res chain seq x y z
N MET A 1 18.11 -45.20 20.95
CA MET A 1 17.90 -44.31 19.81
C MET A 1 19.28 -43.89 19.33
N ASN A 2 19.79 -44.49 18.25
CA ASN A 2 21.09 -44.07 17.71
C ASN A 2 20.84 -42.80 16.90
N GLN A 3 21.20 -41.65 17.48
CA GLN A 3 21.26 -40.41 16.71
C GLN A 3 22.31 -40.61 15.62
N ASP A 4 21.88 -40.46 14.36
CA ASP A 4 22.75 -40.54 13.20
C ASP A 4 24.01 -39.68 13.43
N PRO A 5 25.23 -40.21 13.30
CA PRO A 5 26.46 -39.46 13.49
C PRO A 5 26.53 -38.17 12.68
N ILE A 6 25.89 -38.15 11.50
CA ILE A 6 25.77 -36.97 10.65
C ILE A 6 24.86 -35.93 11.30
N LEU A 7 23.73 -36.36 11.85
CA LEU A 7 22.78 -35.49 12.55
C LEU A 7 23.42 -34.89 13.81
N GLN A 8 24.12 -35.70 14.60
CA GLN A 8 24.79 -35.21 15.82
C GLN A 8 25.88 -34.19 15.50
N LYS A 9 26.66 -34.43 14.44
CA LYS A 9 27.69 -33.49 13.97
C LYS A 9 27.06 -32.18 13.50
N ALA A 10 25.92 -32.23 12.80
CA ALA A 10 25.19 -31.04 12.38
C ALA A 10 24.67 -30.24 13.59
N MET A 11 24.10 -30.91 14.60
CA MET A 11 23.58 -30.28 15.82
C MET A 11 24.69 -29.59 16.63
N ASN A 12 25.81 -30.26 16.88
CA ASN A 12 26.93 -29.68 17.63
C ASN A 12 27.55 -28.47 16.91
N ASN A 13 27.61 -28.52 15.57
CA ASN A 13 28.14 -27.42 14.79
C ASN A 13 27.18 -26.22 14.80
N TRP A 14 25.87 -26.48 14.71
CA TRP A 14 24.83 -25.47 14.87
C TRP A 14 24.87 -24.81 16.25
N GLU A 15 25.00 -25.60 17.32
CA GLU A 15 25.09 -25.09 18.69
C GLU A 15 26.34 -24.24 18.93
N ARG A 16 27.48 -24.63 18.33
CA ARG A 16 28.70 -23.81 18.38
C ARG A 16 28.54 -22.49 17.62
N MET A 17 27.91 -22.52 16.45
CA MET A 17 27.67 -21.32 15.64
C MET A 17 26.62 -20.40 16.28
N SER A 18 25.59 -20.95 16.93
CA SER A 18 24.57 -20.16 17.61
C SER A 18 25.09 -19.50 18.89
N GLN A 19 26.14 -20.06 19.51
CA GLN A 19 26.85 -19.41 20.63
C GLN A 19 27.85 -18.34 20.18
N ASP A 20 28.27 -18.31 18.90
CA ASP A 20 29.13 -17.27 18.36
C ASP A 20 28.36 -15.94 18.21
N SER A 21 28.83 -14.91 18.91
CA SER A 21 28.26 -13.57 18.89
C SER A 21 28.28 -12.95 17.48
N SER A 22 29.34 -13.20 16.71
CA SER A 22 29.49 -12.64 15.36
C SER A 22 28.49 -13.25 14.38
N PHE A 23 28.22 -14.55 14.51
CA PHE A 23 27.23 -15.24 13.69
C PHE A 23 25.81 -14.76 14.01
N ARG A 24 25.48 -14.59 15.30
CA ARG A 24 24.21 -14.02 15.74
C ARG A 24 24.00 -12.61 15.19
N GLN A 25 25.01 -11.75 15.31
CA GLN A 25 24.95 -10.39 14.78
C GLN A 25 24.73 -10.36 13.25
N ALA A 26 25.45 -11.21 12.50
CA ALA A 26 25.28 -11.29 11.05
C ALA A 26 23.89 -11.80 10.67
N TYR A 27 23.35 -12.76 11.41
CA TYR A 27 22.00 -13.28 11.22
C TYR A 27 20.95 -12.20 11.52
N GLU A 28 21.03 -11.54 12.67
CA GLU A 28 20.12 -10.46 13.08
C GLU A 28 20.16 -9.28 12.10
N ALA A 29 21.34 -8.90 11.62
CA ALA A 29 21.49 -7.85 10.62
C ALA A 29 20.79 -8.21 9.29
N ARG A 30 20.91 -9.47 8.86
CA ARG A 30 20.22 -9.97 7.67
C ARG A 30 18.71 -10.01 7.87
N GLU A 31 18.26 -10.51 9.01
CA GLU A 31 16.84 -10.54 9.35
C GLU A 31 16.25 -9.13 9.37
N LYS A 32 16.94 -8.19 10.01
CA LYS A 32 16.56 -6.78 10.03
C LYS A 32 16.48 -6.19 8.61
N ALA A 33 17.46 -6.46 7.75
CA ALA A 33 17.43 -5.97 6.37
C ALA A 33 16.21 -6.48 5.59
N LEU A 34 15.85 -7.77 5.77
CA LEU A 34 14.65 -8.35 5.16
C LEU A 34 13.36 -7.72 5.71
N MET A 35 13.30 -7.47 7.02
CA MET A 35 12.16 -6.81 7.65
C MET A 35 12.01 -5.37 7.18
N ASP A 36 13.12 -4.62 7.11
CA ASP A 36 13.14 -3.24 6.62
C ASP A 36 12.70 -3.17 5.15
N GLU A 37 13.13 -4.12 4.31
CA GLU A 37 12.68 -4.24 2.92
C GLU A 37 11.19 -4.56 2.83
N ALA A 38 10.71 -5.55 3.58
CA ALA A 38 9.29 -5.90 3.63
C ALA A 38 8.42 -4.72 4.10
N ALA A 39 8.89 -3.98 5.12
CA ALA A 39 8.22 -2.80 5.64
C ALA A 39 8.13 -1.67 4.58
N LYS A 40 9.20 -1.43 3.81
CA LYS A 40 9.20 -0.46 2.71
C LYS A 40 8.15 -0.81 1.66
N PHE A 41 8.07 -2.06 1.23
CA PHE A 41 7.09 -2.50 0.25
C PHE A 41 5.66 -2.43 0.78
N ALA A 42 5.43 -2.84 2.04
CA ALA A 42 4.14 -2.73 2.68
C ALA A 42 3.66 -1.28 2.78
N HIS A 43 4.57 -0.36 3.15
CA HIS A 43 4.29 1.06 3.22
C HIS A 43 3.93 1.63 1.83
N ALA A 44 4.76 1.39 0.81
CA ALA A 44 4.52 1.87 -0.55
C ALA A 44 3.18 1.36 -1.12
N ARG A 45 2.84 0.08 -0.87
CA ARG A 45 1.56 -0.49 -1.28
C ARG A 45 0.38 0.20 -0.58
N ASN A 46 0.50 0.48 0.72
CA ASN A 46 -0.57 1.10 1.47
C ASN A 46 -0.80 2.55 1.02
N GLU A 47 0.27 3.32 0.81
CA GLU A 47 0.18 4.68 0.28
C GLU A 47 -0.43 4.68 -1.12
N GLY A 48 0.07 3.86 -2.04
CA GLY A 48 -0.51 3.75 -3.39
C GLY A 48 -1.99 3.34 -3.39
N LYS A 49 -2.42 2.49 -2.45
CA LYS A 49 -3.83 2.15 -2.29
C LYS A 49 -4.66 3.34 -1.79
N LYS A 50 -4.15 4.11 -0.82
CA LYS A 50 -4.84 5.30 -0.30
C LYS A 50 -4.97 6.37 -1.40
N GLU A 51 -3.88 6.65 -2.10
CA GLU A 51 -3.85 7.59 -3.23
C GLU A 51 -4.83 7.14 -4.31
N GLY A 52 -4.78 5.88 -4.74
CA GLY A 52 -5.70 5.35 -5.76
C GLY A 52 -7.18 5.42 -5.34
N ILE A 53 -7.50 5.21 -4.06
CA ILE A 53 -8.87 5.40 -3.55
C ILE A 53 -9.26 6.89 -3.62
N GLN A 54 -8.39 7.79 -3.20
CA GLN A 54 -8.67 9.24 -3.24
C GLN A 54 -8.87 9.72 -4.67
N GLU A 55 -7.96 9.38 -5.58
CA GLU A 55 -8.06 9.71 -7.00
C GLU A 55 -9.32 9.12 -7.63
N GLY A 56 -9.63 7.85 -7.35
CA GLY A 56 -10.83 7.18 -7.84
C GLY A 56 -12.12 7.85 -7.37
N VAL A 57 -12.18 8.30 -6.12
CA VAL A 57 -13.33 9.07 -5.60
C VAL A 57 -13.47 10.41 -6.32
N GLN A 58 -12.37 11.12 -6.59
CA GLN A 58 -12.43 12.39 -7.32
C GLN A 58 -12.84 12.21 -8.78
N GLN A 59 -12.24 11.23 -9.47
CA GLN A 59 -12.61 10.89 -10.85
C GLN A 59 -14.08 10.45 -10.95
N GLY A 60 -14.55 9.64 -10.00
CA GLY A 60 -15.96 9.23 -9.94
C GLY A 60 -16.92 10.41 -9.74
N LYS A 61 -16.56 11.39 -8.90
CA LYS A 61 -17.35 12.63 -8.75
C LYS A 61 -17.40 13.43 -10.05
N ILE A 62 -16.28 13.58 -10.74
CA ILE A 62 -16.20 14.30 -12.02
C ILE A 62 -17.06 13.60 -13.08
N GLN A 63 -16.93 12.28 -13.21
CA GLN A 63 -17.74 11.48 -14.14
C GLN A 63 -19.24 11.59 -13.84
N MET A 64 -19.62 11.54 -12.55
CA MET A 64 -21.02 11.74 -12.13
C MET A 64 -21.53 13.14 -12.53
N ILE A 65 -20.75 14.19 -12.30
CA ILE A 65 -21.13 15.57 -12.69
C ILE A 65 -21.34 15.67 -14.20
N LYS A 66 -20.39 15.14 -14.99
CA LYS A 66 -20.47 15.15 -16.47
C LYS A 66 -21.70 14.38 -16.95
N GLY A 67 -21.94 13.18 -16.42
CA GLY A 67 -23.10 12.36 -16.78
C GLY A 67 -24.44 13.01 -16.40
N MET A 68 -24.55 13.63 -15.21
CA MET A 68 -25.76 14.36 -14.83
C MET A 68 -26.03 15.55 -15.75
N HIS A 69 -24.98 16.27 -16.16
CA HIS A 69 -25.11 17.39 -17.09
C HIS A 69 -25.54 16.91 -18.48
N GLU A 70 -24.98 15.81 -18.98
CA GLU A 70 -25.39 15.18 -20.25
C GLU A 70 -26.85 14.73 -20.24
N LEU A 71 -27.37 14.28 -19.09
CA LEU A 71 -28.77 13.94 -18.89
C LEU A 71 -29.70 15.17 -18.75
N GLY A 72 -29.16 16.39 -18.89
CA GLY A 72 -29.93 17.63 -18.82
C GLY A 72 -30.34 18.03 -17.40
N VAL A 73 -29.71 17.48 -16.37
CA VAL A 73 -29.98 17.89 -14.98
C VAL A 73 -29.52 19.34 -14.77
N PRO A 74 -30.35 20.23 -14.18
CA PRO A 74 -29.96 21.61 -13.93
C PRO A 74 -28.70 21.71 -13.06
N LEU A 75 -27.82 22.68 -13.40
CA LEU A 75 -26.55 22.90 -12.70
C LEU A 75 -26.72 23.12 -11.19
N GLU A 76 -27.80 23.76 -10.78
CA GLU A 76 -28.14 24.01 -9.37
C GLU A 76 -28.40 22.70 -8.61
N THR A 77 -29.07 21.74 -9.25
CA THR A 77 -29.34 20.42 -8.67
C THR A 77 -28.06 19.60 -8.62
N ILE A 78 -27.22 19.65 -9.65
CA ILE A 78 -25.91 18.99 -9.67
C ILE A 78 -25.04 19.52 -8.54
N ALA A 79 -24.93 20.85 -8.41
CA ALA A 79 -24.16 21.51 -7.35
C ALA A 79 -24.61 21.09 -5.95
N LYS A 80 -25.93 21.02 -5.71
CA LYS A 80 -26.50 20.53 -4.44
C LYS A 80 -26.16 19.06 -4.20
N ALA A 81 -26.30 18.20 -5.21
CA ALA A 81 -26.02 16.77 -5.10
C ALA A 81 -24.54 16.47 -4.88
N SER A 82 -23.65 17.16 -5.60
CA SER A 82 -22.20 17.03 -5.49
C SER A 82 -21.61 17.75 -4.28
N LYS A 83 -22.40 18.59 -3.60
CA LYS A 83 -21.98 19.50 -2.52
C LYS A 83 -20.84 20.43 -2.96
N LEU A 84 -20.92 20.94 -4.19
CA LEU A 84 -19.97 21.88 -4.77
C LEU A 84 -20.66 23.20 -5.12
N GLY A 85 -19.88 24.27 -5.29
CA GLY A 85 -20.41 25.51 -5.84
C GLY A 85 -20.75 25.37 -7.33
N ILE A 86 -21.75 26.11 -7.81
CA ILE A 86 -22.11 26.14 -9.25
C ILE A 86 -20.90 26.52 -10.12
N GLY A 87 -20.05 27.43 -9.63
CA GLY A 87 -18.80 27.80 -10.32
C GLY A 87 -17.80 26.66 -10.44
N GLU A 88 -17.68 25.79 -9.42
CA GLU A 88 -16.80 24.61 -9.48
C GLU A 88 -17.35 23.55 -10.43
N VAL A 89 -18.67 23.31 -10.39
CA VAL A 89 -19.35 22.41 -11.35
C VAL A 89 -19.10 22.89 -12.78
N LYS A 90 -19.22 24.19 -13.07
CA LYS A 90 -18.90 24.75 -14.39
C LYS A 90 -17.44 24.50 -14.79
N ARG A 91 -16.48 24.75 -13.89
CA ARG A 91 -15.06 24.47 -14.17
C ARG A 91 -14.80 23.00 -14.51
N ILE A 92 -15.45 22.07 -13.80
CA ILE A 92 -15.33 20.62 -14.04
C ILE A 92 -15.90 20.25 -15.43
N LEU A 93 -16.97 20.91 -15.86
CA LEU A 93 -17.58 20.70 -17.18
C LEU A 93 -16.76 21.34 -18.31
N GLU A 94 -16.06 22.45 -18.03
CA GLU A 94 -15.18 23.15 -18.97
C GLU A 94 -13.82 22.46 -19.17
N GLN A 95 -13.37 21.67 -18.18
CA GLN A 95 -12.18 20.83 -18.30
C GLN A 95 -12.43 19.64 -19.24
N LYS A 96 -11.96 19.78 -20.47
CA LYS A 96 -11.87 18.69 -21.47
C LYS A 96 -10.84 17.65 -21.07
#